data_AF-A0A946BX43-F1
#
_entry.id   AF-A0A946BX43-F1
#
_cell.length_a   1.000
_cell.length_b   1.000
_cell.length_c   1.000
_cell.angle_alpha   90.00
_cell.angle_beta   90.00
_cell.angle_gamma   90.00
#
_symmetry.space_group_name_H-M   'P 1'
#
loop_
_entity.id
_entity.type
_entity.pdbx_description
1 polymer ?
#
loop_
_entity_poly.entity_id
_entity_poly.type
_entity_poly.pdbx_seq_one_letter_code
_entity_poly.pdbx_strand_id
1 'polypeptide(L)'
;MKPAIEKTTKNPPEKKPSRFIIGIRILYHSKSELYSLGELKLKVGMNVMVNTAQGLRMGVVASNKIPNFNQDKTFNRVLRIATDSDTQT
;
A
#
# COMPACT_ATOMS: atom_id res chain seq x y z
N MET A 1 31.13 -0.01 -44.83
CA MET A 1 31.60 0.79 -43.68
C MET A 1 30.54 0.74 -42.58
N LYS A 2 30.99 0.67 -41.31
CA LYS A 2 30.29 0.47 -40.01
C LYS A 2 29.24 1.58 -39.68
N PRO A 3 28.51 1.56 -38.54
CA PRO A 3 28.22 0.48 -37.55
C PRO A 3 26.73 0.34 -37.11
N ALA A 4 26.54 -0.64 -36.22
CA ALA A 4 25.39 -1.01 -35.40
C ALA A 4 24.70 0.11 -34.60
N ILE A 5 23.40 -0.09 -34.35
CA ILE A 5 22.68 0.49 -33.21
C ILE A 5 22.01 -0.66 -32.46
N GLU A 6 22.76 -1.22 -31.52
CA GLU A 6 22.29 -2.18 -30.53
C GLU A 6 21.31 -1.45 -29.60
N LYS A 7 20.01 -1.70 -29.80
CA LYS A 7 18.96 -1.21 -28.90
C LYS A 7 19.09 -1.96 -27.58
N THR A 8 19.84 -1.37 -26.65
CA THR A 8 19.88 -1.77 -25.25
C THR A 8 18.50 -1.52 -24.65
N THR A 9 17.66 -2.56 -24.65
CA THR A 9 16.39 -2.62 -23.93
C THR A 9 16.70 -2.50 -22.44
N LYS A 10 16.67 -1.28 -21.91
CA LYS A 10 16.75 -1.01 -20.48
C LYS A 10 15.53 -1.66 -19.83
N ASN A 11 15.72 -2.80 -19.17
CA ASN A 11 14.70 -3.36 -18.29
C ASN A 11 14.22 -2.26 -17.33
N PRO A 12 12.90 -2.07 -17.14
CA PRO A 12 12.43 -1.13 -16.14
C PRO A 12 13.02 -1.52 -14.78
N PRO A 13 13.48 -0.56 -13.96
CA PRO A 13 14.03 -0.88 -12.66
C PRO A 13 12.98 -1.68 -11.88
N GLU A 14 13.35 -2.88 -11.43
CA GLU A 14 12.50 -3.70 -10.56
C GLU A 14 11.97 -2.79 -9.45
N LYS A 15 10.64 -2.62 -9.41
CA LYS A 15 9.97 -1.88 -8.34
C LYS A 15 10.29 -2.59 -7.05
N LYS A 16 11.32 -2.14 -6.34
CA LYS A 16 11.67 -2.65 -5.02
C LYS A 16 10.40 -2.59 -4.18
N PRO A 17 9.92 -3.72 -3.63
CA PRO A 17 8.72 -3.71 -2.81
C PRO A 17 8.94 -2.74 -1.65
N SER A 18 7.90 -1.96 -1.34
CA SER A 18 7.94 -1.03 -0.21
C SER A 18 8.30 -1.81 1.05
N ARG A 19 9.40 -1.41 1.70
CA ARG A 19 9.93 -2.05 2.92
C ARG A 19 9.09 -1.74 4.17
N PHE A 20 8.06 -0.93 4.03
CA PHE A 20 7.23 -0.44 5.12
C PHE A 20 5.82 -1.03 5.01
N ILE A 21 5.18 -1.19 6.15
CA ILE A 21 3.74 -1.44 6.29
C ILE A 21 3.08 -0.19 6.85
N ILE A 22 1.77 -0.08 6.71
CA ILE A 22 1.01 1.05 7.23
C ILE A 22 -0.01 0.60 8.25
N GLY A 23 -0.11 1.36 9.34
CA GLY A 23 -1.19 1.26 10.30
C GLY A 23 -2.37 2.07 9.78
N ILE A 24 -3.50 1.40 9.55
CA ILE A 24 -4.75 2.03 9.12
C ILE A 24 -5.72 2.02 10.29
N ARG A 25 -6.28 3.18 10.61
CA ARG A 25 -7.34 3.33 11.60
C ARG A 25 -8.68 3.34 10.89
N ILE A 26 -9.45 2.29 11.11
CA ILE A 26 -10.80 2.15 10.59
C ILE A 26 -11.76 2.87 11.54
N LEU A 27 -12.74 3.57 10.98
CA LEU A 27 -13.75 4.27 11.77
C LEU A 27 -14.48 3.25 12.67
N TYR A 28 -14.71 3.62 13.94
CA TYR A 28 -15.28 2.76 14.99
C TYR A 28 -14.39 1.61 15.51
N HIS A 29 -13.17 1.42 15.00
CA HIS A 29 -12.19 0.53 15.63
C HIS A 29 -11.27 1.32 16.60
N SER A 30 -11.08 0.77 17.80
CA SER A 30 -10.23 1.39 18.83
C SER A 30 -8.74 1.30 18.50
N LYS A 31 -8.33 0.35 17.65
CA LYS A 31 -6.94 0.09 17.26
C LYS A 31 -6.74 0.22 15.75
N SER A 32 -5.54 0.64 15.37
CA SER A 32 -5.09 0.58 13.97
C SER A 32 -4.64 -0.83 13.61
N GLU A 33 -5.02 -1.29 12.43
CA GLU A 33 -4.60 -2.56 11.86
C GLU A 33 -3.47 -2.36 10.85
N LEU A 34 -2.65 -3.40 10.64
CA LEU A 34 -1.46 -3.31 9.77
C LEU A 34 -1.77 -3.84 8.38
N TYR A 35 -1.46 -3.03 7.38
CA TYR A 35 -1.68 -3.33 5.98
C TYR A 35 -0.41 -3.15 5.16
N SER A 36 -0.26 -3.96 4.12
CA SER A 36 0.77 -3.79 3.11
C SER A 36 0.34 -2.72 2.10
N LEU A 37 1.29 -1.86 1.68
CA LEU A 37 1.02 -0.85 0.65
C LEU A 37 0.84 -1.47 -0.74
N GLY A 38 1.40 -2.66 -0.97
CA GLY A 38 1.52 -3.24 -2.30
C GLY A 38 2.26 -2.30 -3.24
N GLU A 39 1.58 -1.86 -4.31
CA GLU A 39 2.11 -0.89 -5.28
C GLU A 39 1.61 0.55 -5.06
N LEU A 40 0.81 0.79 -4.02
CA LEU A 40 0.21 2.10 -3.77
C LEU A 40 1.22 3.02 -3.06
N LYS A 41 1.25 4.28 -3.47
CA LYS A 41 2.01 5.33 -2.78
C LYS A 41 1.11 5.98 -1.73
N LEU A 42 1.18 5.47 -0.51
CA LEU A 42 0.34 5.92 0.60
C LEU A 42 1.16 6.79 1.58
N LYS A 43 0.52 7.81 2.13
CA LYS A 43 1.06 8.71 3.15
C LYS A 43 0.10 8.76 4.34
N VAL A 44 0.63 9.11 5.50
CA VAL A 44 -0.17 9.36 6.71
C VAL A 44 -1.20 10.45 6.43
N GLY A 45 -2.43 10.27 6.92
CA GLY A 45 -3.56 11.16 6.70
C GLY A 45 -4.40 10.86 5.44
N MET A 46 -3.95 9.95 4.57
CA MET A 46 -4.74 9.57 3.39
C MET A 46 -5.91 8.66 3.78
N ASN A 47 -7.07 8.91 3.18
CA ASN A 47 -8.21 8.00 3.24
C ASN A 47 -7.98 6.84 2.25
N VAL A 48 -8.23 5.63 2.71
CA VAL A 48 -7.98 4.40 1.95
C VAL A 48 -9.10 3.39 2.17
N MET A 49 -9.31 2.56 1.15
CA MET A 49 -10.24 1.44 1.21
C MET A 49 -9.47 0.15 1.48
N VAL A 50 -9.91 -0.59 2.50
CA VAL A 50 -9.30 -1.85 2.93
C VAL A 50 -10.33 -2.94 3.07
N ASN A 51 -9.91 -4.18 2.81
CA ASN A 51 -10.74 -5.33 3.11
C ASN A 51 -10.47 -5.79 4.55
N THR A 52 -11.53 -5.82 5.36
CA THR A 52 -11.51 -6.39 6.70
C THR A 52 -12.25 -7.72 6.69
N ALA A 53 -12.15 -8.51 7.76
CA ALA A 53 -12.98 -9.70 7.92
C ALA A 53 -14.49 -9.40 7.90
N GLN A 54 -14.89 -8.15 8.16
CA GLN A 54 -16.27 -7.68 8.16
C GLN A 54 -16.67 -7.02 6.82
N GLY A 55 -15.82 -7.14 5.79
CA GLY A 55 -16.03 -6.56 4.47
C GLY A 55 -15.22 -5.29 4.20
N LEU A 56 -15.58 -4.62 3.11
CA LEU A 56 -14.91 -3.42 2.64
C LEU A 56 -15.16 -2.24 3.59
N ARG A 57 -14.10 -1.62 4.08
CA ARG A 57 -14.19 -0.46 4.97
C ARG A 57 -13.25 0.64 4.54
N MET A 58 -13.64 1.87 4.89
CA MET A 58 -12.77 3.02 4.81
C MET A 58 -11.95 3.16 6.09
N GLY A 59 -10.69 3.53 5.95
CA GLY A 59 -9.84 3.93 7.06
C GLY A 59 -8.88 5.05 6.69
N VAL A 60 -8.26 5.63 7.71
CA VAL A 60 -7.23 6.66 7.55
C VAL A 60 -5.87 6.02 7.82
N VAL A 61 -4.87 6.33 6.99
CA VAL A 61 -3.49 5.95 7.28
C VAL A 61 -3.02 6.72 8.52
N ALA A 62 -2.81 6.02 9.62
CA ALA A 62 -2.47 6.62 10.91
C ALA A 62 -0.97 6.56 11.22
N SER A 63 -0.25 5.57 10.69
CA SER A 63 1.20 5.44 10.92
C SER A 63 1.90 4.64 9.84
N ASN A 64 3.19 4.88 9.69
CA ASN A 64 4.09 4.04 8.91
C ASN A 64 4.89 3.16 9.89
N LYS A 65 5.08 1.88 9.57
CA LYS A 65 5.89 0.97 10.38
C LYS A 65 6.86 0.18 9.51
N ILE A 66 7.99 -0.19 10.11
CA ILE A 66 8.92 -1.16 9.53
C ILE A 66 8.59 -2.50 10.19
N PRO A 67 8.09 -3.52 9.44
CA PRO A 67 7.91 -4.84 10.00
C PRO A 67 9.26 -5.43 10.42
N ASN A 68 9.26 -6.25 11.46
CA ASN A 68 10.42 -7.09 11.72
C ASN A 68 10.47 -8.19 10.66
N PHE A 69 11.48 -8.15 9.78
CA PHE A 69 11.61 -9.06 8.62
C PHE A 69 11.83 -10.52 8.99
N ASN A 70 12.16 -10.81 10.26
CA ASN A 70 12.33 -12.18 10.75
C ASN A 70 11.00 -12.85 11.16
N GLN A 71 9.85 -12.20 10.93
CA GLN A 71 8.53 -12.78 11.19
C GLN A 71 7.75 -12.87 9.88
N ASP A 72 7.42 -14.10 9.47
CA ASP A 72 6.52 -14.39 8.34
C ASP A 72 5.08 -14.03 8.71
N LYS A 73 4.80 -12.72 8.76
CA LYS A 73 3.45 -12.19 8.94
C LYS A 73 2.91 -11.71 7.61
N THR A 74 1.87 -12.37 7.14
CA THR A 74 1.09 -11.91 6.00
C THR A 74 0.18 -10.77 6.46
N PHE A 75 0.30 -9.60 5.82
CA PHE A 75 -0.53 -8.44 6.09
C PHE A 75 -1.59 -8.30 5.00
N ASN A 76 -2.84 -7.99 5.40
CA ASN A 76 -3.87 -7.58 4.45
C ASN A 76 -3.38 -6.40 3.60
N ARG A 77 -3.83 -6.30 2.35
CA ARG A 77 -3.37 -5.26 1.42
C ARG A 77 -4.38 -4.13 1.35
N VAL A 78 -3.89 -2.90 1.18
CA VAL A 78 -4.75 -1.79 0.78
C VAL A 78 -5.22 -1.96 -0.65
N LEU A 79 -6.52 -1.83 -0.87
CA LEU A 79 -7.12 -2.02 -2.19
C LEU A 79 -6.88 -0.80 -3.07
N ARG A 80 -7.29 0.39 -2.59
CA ARG A 80 -7.17 1.66 -3.31
C ARG A 80 -7.22 2.85 -2.35
N ILE A 81 -6.83 4.01 -2.86
CA ILE A 81 -7.06 5.31 -2.21
C ILE A 81 -8.56 5.60 -2.24
N ALA A 82 -9.12 6.07 -1.13
CA ALA A 82 -10.53 6.46 -1.08
C ALA A 82 -10.72 7.78 -1.84
N THR A 83 -11.83 7.86 -2.55
CA THR A 83 -12.26 9.03 -3.32
C THR A 83 -13.39 9.74 -2.58
N ASP A 84 -13.72 10.98 -3.00
CA ASP A 84 -14.79 11.75 -2.36
C ASP A 84 -16.14 11.01 -2.40
N SER A 85 -16.40 10.23 -3.45
CA SER A 85 -17.59 9.37 -3.56
C SER A 85 -17.69 8.33 -2.44
N ASP A 86 -16.56 7.87 -1.89
CA ASP A 86 -16.55 6.90 -0.80
C ASP A 86 -16.86 7.57 0.55
N THR A 87 -16.67 8.89 0.68
CA THR A 87 -16.87 9.64 1.94
C THR A 87 -18.34 10.02 2.19
N GLN A 88 -19.19 9.87 1.19
CA GLN A 88 -20.54 10.44 1.15
C GLN A 88 -21.66 9.40 1.30
N THR A 89 -21.40 8.31 2.05
CA THR A 89 -22.39 7.24 2.31
C THR A 89 -22.70 7.08 3.78
#